data_AF-A0A0S9PGG9-F1
#
_entry.id   AF-A0A0S9PGG9-F1
#
_cell.length_a   1.000
_cell.length_b   1.000
_cell.length_c   1.000
_cell.angle_alpha   90.00
_cell.angle_beta   90.00
_cell.angle_gamma   90.00
#
_symmetry.space_group_name_H-M   'P 1'
#
loop_
_entity.id
_entity.type
_entity.pdbx_description
1 polymer ?
#
loop_
_entity_poly.entity_id
_entity_poly.type
_entity_poly.pdbx_seq_one_letter_code
_entity_poly.pdbx_strand_id
1 'polypeptide(L)'
;MDSPRFRRWAWRALGLITLAVIAITFWPTPVDRPFHLAIGRTLAFLHRNGLPHWVTYAVVESASNVVMFVPIGALIAILVRPSLWWVSGVLGLLASACIELAQLLFLPARYASLGDVAANTSGALLGGAVICILRYIQTHRSPA
;
A
#
# COMPACT_ATOMS: atom_id res chain seq x y z
N MET A 1 14.32 -3.76 -17.87
CA MET A 1 14.45 -3.38 -16.43
C MET A 1 15.64 -4.11 -15.77
N ASP A 2 16.64 -4.50 -16.56
CA ASP A 2 17.47 -5.66 -16.18
C ASP A 2 18.92 -5.30 -15.83
N SER A 3 19.25 -4.00 -15.84
CA SER A 3 20.58 -3.58 -15.45
C SER A 3 20.82 -3.87 -13.95
N PRO A 4 22.00 -4.39 -13.56
CA PRO A 4 22.31 -4.66 -12.15
C PRO A 4 22.19 -3.41 -11.27
N ARG A 5 22.49 -2.23 -11.82
CA ARG A 5 22.35 -0.94 -11.14
C ARG A 5 20.89 -0.62 -10.82
N PHE A 6 19.99 -0.81 -11.77
CA PHE A 6 18.56 -0.58 -11.57
C PHE A 6 17.98 -1.52 -10.51
N ARG A 7 18.31 -2.82 -10.57
CA ARG A 7 17.86 -3.80 -9.56
C ARG A 7 18.33 -3.43 -8.15
N ARG A 8 19.56 -2.93 -7.98
CA ARG A 8 20.06 -2.44 -6.69
C ARG A 8 19.25 -1.26 -6.16
N TRP A 9 18.92 -0.29 -7.02
CA TRP A 9 18.07 0.84 -6.63
C TRP A 9 16.65 0.42 -6.29
N ALA A 10 16.06 -0.53 -7.03
CA ALA A 10 14.75 -1.09 -6.71
C ALA A 10 14.72 -1.78 -5.34
N TRP A 11 15.76 -2.55 -5.00
CA TRP A 11 15.89 -3.14 -3.65
C TRP A 11 16.04 -2.08 -2.55
N ARG A 12 16.83 -1.02 -2.80
CA ARG A 12 16.98 0.09 -1.84
C ARG A 12 15.67 0.83 -1.63
N ALA A 13 14.95 1.14 -2.71
CA ALA A 13 13.65 1.76 -2.66
C ALA A 13 12.65 0.88 -1.90
N LEU A 14 12.64 -0.43 -2.17
CA LEU A 14 11.78 -1.38 -1.45
C LEU A 14 12.11 -1.39 0.04
N GLY A 15 13.39 -1.48 0.42
CA GLY A 15 13.80 -1.43 1.81
C GLY A 15 13.39 -0.12 2.51
N LEU A 16 13.60 1.03 1.86
CA LEU A 16 13.24 2.33 2.40
C LEU A 16 11.73 2.49 2.58
N ILE A 17 10.94 2.12 1.57
CA ILE A 17 9.47 2.23 1.64
C ILE A 17 8.93 1.27 2.69
N THR A 18 9.39 0.02 2.72
CA THR A 18 8.97 -0.94 3.74
C THR A 18 9.31 -0.45 5.15
N LEU A 19 10.49 0.15 5.35
CA LEU A 19 10.85 0.74 6.64
C LEU A 19 9.94 1.90 7.01
N ALA A 20 9.60 2.78 6.07
CA ALA A 20 8.65 3.87 6.28
C ALA A 20 7.26 3.33 6.67
N VAL A 21 6.77 2.29 5.98
CA VAL A 21 5.50 1.64 6.31
C VAL A 21 5.54 1.05 7.72
N ILE A 22 6.59 0.32 8.08
CA ILE A 22 6.75 -0.22 9.44
C ILE A 22 6.73 0.93 10.47
N ALA A 23 7.46 2.01 10.23
CA ALA A 23 7.50 3.16 11.14
C ALA A 23 6.12 3.81 11.34
N ILE A 24 5.34 3.95 10.26
CA ILE A 24 3.98 4.49 10.30
C ILE A 24 3.04 3.53 11.06
N THR A 25 3.11 2.24 10.74
CA THR A 25 2.15 1.27 11.26
C THR A 25 2.38 0.92 12.73
N PHE A 26 3.62 0.96 13.20
CA PHE A 26 3.97 0.78 14.61
C PHE A 26 4.07 2.09 15.38
N TRP A 27 3.62 3.22 14.80
CA TRP A 27 3.57 4.47 15.53
C TRP A 27 2.69 4.31 16.79
N PRO A 28 3.15 4.77 17.99
CA PRO A 28 2.50 4.45 19.28
C PRO A 28 1.05 4.93 19.40
N THR A 29 0.71 5.95 18.63
CA THR A 29 -0.66 6.44 18.46
C THR A 29 -1.05 6.30 16.99
N PRO A 30 -2.33 6.29 16.62
CA PRO A 30 -2.72 6.46 15.23
C PRO A 30 -2.02 7.71 14.67
N VAL A 31 -1.29 7.61 13.56
CA VAL A 31 -0.45 8.70 13.02
C VAL A 31 -1.28 9.94 12.67
N ASP A 32 -2.55 9.69 12.43
CA ASP A 32 -3.66 10.54 12.10
C ASP A 32 -4.37 11.13 13.33
N ARG A 33 -4.10 10.66 14.56
CA ARG A 33 -4.67 11.21 15.81
C ARG A 33 -4.56 12.73 15.95
N PRO A 34 -3.42 13.37 15.62
CA PRO A 34 -3.30 14.83 15.62
C PRO A 34 -4.13 15.50 14.50
N PHE A 35 -4.38 14.77 13.41
CA PHE A 35 -5.05 15.26 12.21
C PHE A 35 -6.52 14.89 12.11
N HIS A 36 -7.04 14.01 12.98
CA HIS A 36 -8.43 13.54 12.98
C HIS A 36 -9.45 14.69 12.93
N LEU A 37 -9.22 15.74 13.72
CA LEU A 37 -10.08 16.94 13.72
C LEU A 37 -9.98 17.72 12.41
N ALA A 38 -8.80 17.82 11.82
CA ALA A 38 -8.59 18.49 10.55
C ALA A 38 -9.23 17.71 9.40
N ILE A 39 -9.01 16.39 9.34
CA ILE A 39 -9.62 15.50 8.33
C ILE A 39 -11.14 15.53 8.45
N GLY A 40 -11.69 15.45 9.67
CA GLY A 40 -13.13 15.55 9.90
C GLY A 40 -13.73 16.88 9.43
N ARG A 41 -13.05 18.00 9.69
CA ARG A 41 -13.47 19.33 9.19
C ARG A 41 -13.41 19.40 7.67
N THR A 42 -12.36 18.88 7.06
CA THR A 42 -12.21 18.82 5.61
C THR A 42 -13.29 17.95 4.98
N LEU A 43 -13.56 16.76 5.51
CA LEU A 43 -14.64 15.89 5.04
C LEU A 43 -16.00 16.56 5.18
N ALA A 44 -16.28 17.22 6.32
CA ALA A 44 -17.52 17.95 6.52
C ALA A 44 -17.68 19.11 5.52
N PHE A 45 -16.59 19.82 5.22
CA PHE A 45 -16.59 20.83 4.16
C PHE A 45 -16.84 20.20 2.79
N LEU A 46 -16.16 19.10 2.45
CA LEU A 46 -16.32 18.42 1.16
C LEU A 46 -17.73 17.86 0.98
N HIS A 47 -18.34 17.27 2.01
CA HIS A 47 -19.73 16.78 1.97
C HIS A 47 -20.71 17.92 1.69
N ARG A 48 -20.51 19.10 2.30
CA ARG A 48 -21.29 20.31 2.00
C ARG A 48 -21.12 20.80 0.56
N ASN A 49 -20.00 20.47 -0.08
CA ASN A 49 -19.68 20.82 -1.47
C ASN A 49 -19.95 19.67 -2.46
N GLY A 50 -20.75 18.67 -2.08
CA GLY A 50 -21.21 17.62 -2.99
C GLY A 50 -20.39 16.32 -2.99
N LEU A 51 -19.40 16.18 -2.11
CA LEU A 51 -18.75 14.88 -1.89
C LEU A 51 -19.79 13.89 -1.32
N PRO A 52 -19.90 12.67 -1.86
CA PRO A 52 -20.84 11.69 -1.34
C PRO A 52 -20.58 11.34 0.13
N HIS A 53 -21.64 11.20 0.91
CA HIS A 53 -21.56 10.87 2.34
C HIS A 53 -20.99 9.47 2.63
N TRP A 54 -20.92 8.57 1.63
CA TRP A 54 -20.24 7.29 1.77
C TRP A 54 -18.71 7.44 1.84
N VAL A 55 -18.15 8.58 1.43
CA VAL A 55 -16.74 8.90 1.62
C VAL A 55 -16.54 9.35 3.07
N THR A 56 -16.37 8.37 3.94
CA THR A 56 -16.17 8.57 5.37
C THR A 56 -14.68 8.56 5.72
N TYR A 57 -14.37 8.87 6.99
CA TYR A 57 -13.03 8.73 7.53
C TYR A 57 -12.43 7.34 7.30
N ALA A 58 -13.22 6.28 7.56
CA ALA A 58 -12.79 4.90 7.38
C ALA A 58 -12.46 4.57 5.92
N VAL A 59 -13.17 5.17 4.96
CA VAL A 59 -12.84 5.02 3.53
C VAL A 59 -11.51 5.70 3.21
N VAL A 60 -11.24 6.87 3.77
CA VAL A 60 -9.96 7.58 3.58
C VAL A 60 -8.80 6.78 4.21
N GLU A 61 -9.00 6.22 5.39
CA GLU A 61 -8.03 5.37 6.08
C GLU A 61 -7.73 4.10 5.26
N SER A 62 -8.77 3.38 4.83
CA SER A 62 -8.63 2.21 3.96
C SER A 62 -7.95 2.54 2.63
N ALA A 63 -8.30 3.66 1.99
CA ALA A 63 -7.66 4.12 0.77
C ALA A 63 -6.18 4.47 0.98
N SER A 64 -5.83 5.04 2.14
CA SER A 64 -4.44 5.34 2.50
C SER A 64 -3.62 4.06 2.64
N ASN A 65 -4.19 3.01 3.23
CA ASN A 65 -3.60 1.69 3.33
C ASN A 65 -3.33 1.07 1.94
N VAL A 66 -4.32 1.15 1.03
CA VAL A 66 -4.13 0.73 -0.38
C VAL A 66 -2.97 1.50 -1.02
N VAL A 67 -2.98 2.83 -0.96
CA VAL A 67 -1.96 3.69 -1.60
C VAL A 67 -0.57 3.41 -1.04
N MET A 68 -0.45 3.14 0.26
CA MET A 68 0.82 2.85 0.92
C MET A 68 1.46 1.54 0.41
N PHE A 69 0.64 0.53 0.08
CA PHE A 69 1.13 -0.77 -0.40
C PHE A 69 1.35 -0.84 -1.92
N VAL A 70 0.79 0.09 -2.71
CA VAL A 70 0.99 0.14 -4.18
C VAL A 70 2.47 0.21 -4.57
N PRO A 71 3.31 1.12 -4.02
CA PRO A 71 4.73 1.17 -4.35
C PRO A 71 5.49 -0.11 -3.99
N ILE A 72 5.15 -0.75 -2.86
CA ILE A 72 5.75 -2.03 -2.43
C ILE A 72 5.43 -3.12 -3.46
N GLY A 73 4.15 -3.25 -3.83
CA GLY A 73 3.71 -4.24 -4.82
C GLY A 73 4.34 -4.05 -6.19
N ALA A 74 4.44 -2.79 -6.64
CA ALA A 74 5.13 -2.43 -7.88
C ALA A 74 6.62 -2.82 -7.84
N LEU A 75 7.33 -2.48 -6.77
CA LEU A 75 8.75 -2.83 -6.63
C LEU A 75 8.99 -4.33 -6.56
N ILE A 76 8.13 -5.09 -5.85
CA ILE A 76 8.17 -6.55 -5.86
C ILE A 76 8.02 -7.07 -7.29
N ALA A 77 6.98 -6.63 -8.01
CA ALA A 77 6.75 -7.04 -9.40
C ALA A 77 7.90 -6.66 -10.34
N ILE A 78 8.59 -5.55 -10.08
CA ILE A 78 9.81 -5.16 -10.81
C ILE A 78 10.95 -6.16 -10.55
N LEU A 79 11.14 -6.59 -9.30
CA LEU A 79 12.26 -7.43 -8.87
C LEU A 79 12.09 -8.90 -9.22
N VAL A 80 10.86 -9.40 -9.27
CA VAL A 80 10.52 -10.77 -9.67
C VAL A 80 10.35 -10.91 -11.19
N ARG A 81 10.24 -12.16 -11.65
CA ARG A 81 9.97 -12.49 -13.05
C ARG A 81 8.61 -11.90 -13.48
N PRO A 82 8.44 -11.40 -14.72
CA PRO A 82 7.18 -10.80 -15.17
C PRO A 82 5.92 -11.64 -14.96
N SER A 83 6.01 -12.97 -15.12
CA SER A 83 4.90 -13.90 -14.90
C SER A 83 4.48 -14.06 -13.43
N LEU A 84 5.29 -13.55 -12.49
CA LEU A 84 5.10 -13.66 -11.04
C LEU A 84 4.65 -12.34 -10.41
N TRP A 85 4.06 -11.42 -11.17
CA TRP A 85 3.57 -10.14 -10.64
C TRP A 85 2.59 -10.33 -9.46
N TRP A 86 1.79 -11.40 -9.48
CA TRP A 86 0.81 -11.73 -8.43
C TRP A 86 1.43 -12.06 -7.07
N VAL A 87 2.74 -12.40 -7.04
CA VAL A 87 3.48 -12.63 -5.79
C VAL A 87 3.49 -11.38 -4.91
N SER A 88 3.38 -10.19 -5.51
CA SER A 88 3.18 -8.93 -4.76
C SER A 88 1.97 -9.00 -3.82
N GLY A 89 0.85 -9.54 -4.28
CA GLY A 89 -0.36 -9.70 -3.46
C GLY A 89 -0.19 -10.69 -2.33
N VAL A 90 0.44 -11.84 -2.59
CA VAL A 90 0.72 -12.85 -1.54
C VAL A 90 1.65 -12.28 -0.47
N LEU A 91 2.72 -11.59 -0.86
CA LEU A 91 3.62 -10.94 0.08
C LEU A 91 2.95 -9.79 0.82
N GLY A 92 2.07 -9.03 0.16
CA GLY A 92 1.26 -7.99 0.78
C GLY A 92 0.31 -8.55 1.85
N LEU A 93 -0.37 -9.66 1.54
CA LEU A 93 -1.25 -10.37 2.48
C LEU A 93 -0.48 -10.87 3.71
N LEU A 94 0.64 -11.55 3.49
CA LEU A 94 1.47 -12.06 4.59
C LEU A 94 2.02 -10.92 5.44
N ALA A 95 2.56 -9.87 4.82
CA ALA A 95 3.07 -8.70 5.54
C ALA A 95 1.95 -8.02 6.35
N SER A 96 0.77 -7.82 5.76
CA SER A 96 -0.34 -7.19 6.47
C SER A 96 -0.87 -8.06 7.62
N ALA A 97 -0.98 -9.37 7.43
CA ALA A 97 -1.38 -10.28 8.52
C ALA A 97 -0.36 -10.27 9.66
N CYS A 98 0.95 -10.23 9.36
CA CYS A 98 2.00 -10.11 10.36
C CYS A 98 1.92 -8.76 11.11
N ILE A 99 1.63 -7.67 10.40
CA ILE A 99 1.44 -6.34 10.99
C ILE A 99 0.26 -6.36 11.98
N GLU A 100 -0.90 -6.83 11.55
CA GLU A 100 -2.10 -6.91 12.39
C GLU A 100 -1.88 -7.78 13.62
N LEU A 101 -1.24 -8.93 13.44
CA LEU A 101 -0.90 -9.84 14.55
C LEU A 101 0.05 -9.17 15.54
N ALA A 102 1.08 -8.47 15.05
CA ALA A 102 2.01 -7.75 15.90
C ALA A 102 1.33 -6.58 16.63
N GLN A 103 0.45 -5.84 15.97
CA GLN A 103 -0.34 -4.79 16.63
C GLN A 103 -1.25 -5.37 17.72
N LEU A 104 -1.92 -6.48 17.45
CA LEU A 104 -2.78 -7.17 18.41
C LEU A 104 -2.00 -7.63 19.65
N LEU A 105 -0.77 -8.12 19.47
CA LEU A 105 0.05 -8.66 20.56
C LEU A 105 0.82 -7.58 21.33
N PHE A 106 1.21 -6.47 20.70
CA PHE A 106 2.15 -5.50 21.27
C PHE A 106 1.61 -4.07 21.42
N LEU A 107 0.47 -3.74 20.80
CA LEU A 107 -0.15 -2.41 20.84
C LEU A 107 -1.59 -2.50 21.39
N PRO A 108 -1.79 -2.51 22.71
CA PRO A 108 -3.11 -2.69 23.32
C PRO A 108 -4.12 -1.58 23.00
N ALA A 109 -3.67 -0.46 22.43
CA ALA A 109 -4.51 0.64 21.96
C ALA A 109 -4.93 0.51 20.47
N ARG A 110 -4.48 -0.53 19.76
CA ARG A 110 -4.85 -0.80 18.36
C ARG A 110 -5.69 -2.08 18.27
N TYR A 111 -6.71 -2.05 17.42
CA TYR A 111 -7.55 -3.20 17.13
C TYR A 111 -7.16 -3.80 15.81
N ALA A 112 -7.06 -5.13 15.76
CA ALA A 112 -6.78 -5.82 14.51
C ALA A 112 -7.97 -5.70 13.54
N SER A 113 -7.70 -5.43 12.26
CA SER A 113 -8.69 -5.12 11.23
C SER A 113 -8.49 -5.98 9.98
N LEU A 114 -9.47 -6.83 9.69
CA LEU A 114 -9.51 -7.56 8.41
C LEU A 114 -9.64 -6.61 7.21
N GLY A 115 -10.21 -5.42 7.43
CA GLY A 115 -10.32 -4.37 6.41
C GLY A 115 -8.95 -3.85 5.99
N ASP A 116 -8.02 -3.72 6.93
CA ASP A 116 -6.66 -3.23 6.65
C ASP A 116 -5.83 -4.29 5.93
N VAL A 117 -5.99 -5.56 6.30
CA VAL A 117 -5.44 -6.70 5.54
C VAL A 117 -5.91 -6.68 4.09
N ALA A 118 -7.22 -6.53 3.88
CA ALA A 118 -7.78 -6.48 2.54
C ALA A 118 -7.29 -5.26 1.74
N ALA A 119 -7.24 -4.08 2.36
CA ALA A 119 -6.76 -2.84 1.75
C ALA A 119 -5.29 -2.94 1.34
N ASN A 120 -4.41 -3.34 2.25
CA ASN A 120 -2.98 -3.49 1.99
C ASN A 120 -2.70 -4.55 0.90
N THR A 121 -3.40 -5.68 0.97
CA THR A 121 -3.30 -6.74 -0.06
C THR A 121 -3.76 -6.22 -1.44
N SER A 122 -4.85 -5.46 -1.47
CA SER A 122 -5.37 -4.85 -2.70
C SER A 122 -4.37 -3.84 -3.28
N GLY A 123 -3.76 -3.00 -2.44
CA GLY A 123 -2.70 -2.07 -2.84
C GLY A 123 -1.50 -2.79 -3.45
N ALA A 124 -1.02 -3.86 -2.81
CA ALA A 124 0.09 -4.65 -3.31
C ALA A 124 -0.23 -5.30 -4.67
N LEU A 125 -1.43 -5.88 -4.82
CA LEU A 125 -1.90 -6.44 -6.09
C LEU A 125 -2.01 -5.38 -7.19
N LEU A 126 -2.56 -4.21 -6.89
CA LEU A 126 -2.69 -3.11 -7.83
C LEU A 126 -1.31 -2.64 -8.32
N GLY A 127 -0.37 -2.44 -7.41
CA GLY A 127 1.01 -2.10 -7.75
C GLY A 127 1.67 -3.14 -8.67
N GLY A 128 1.50 -4.42 -8.35
CA GLY A 128 2.01 -5.50 -9.19
C GLY A 128 1.35 -5.56 -10.57
N ALA A 129 0.03 -5.39 -10.63
CA ALA A 129 -0.74 -5.39 -11.87
C ALA A 129 -0.33 -4.24 -12.79
N VAL A 130 -0.13 -3.04 -12.26
CA VAL A 130 0.36 -1.87 -13.03
C VAL A 130 1.69 -2.21 -13.72
N ILE A 131 2.65 -2.79 -13.00
CA ILE A 131 3.94 -3.18 -13.59
C ILE A 131 3.79 -4.27 -14.64
N CYS A 132 2.90 -5.24 -14.40
CA CYS A 132 2.58 -6.27 -15.40
C CYS A 132 2.05 -5.66 -16.70
N ILE A 133 1.07 -4.75 -16.60
CA ILE A 133 0.48 -4.06 -17.74
C ILE A 133 1.54 -3.23 -18.47
N LEU A 134 2.36 -2.46 -17.76
CA LEU A 134 3.43 -1.67 -18.36
C LEU A 134 4.43 -2.53 -19.13
N ARG A 135 4.83 -3.68 -18.57
CA ARG A 135 5.70 -4.65 -19.25
C ARG A 135 5.05 -5.22 -20.50
N TYR A 136 3.77 -5.58 -20.42
CA TYR A 136 3.00 -6.07 -21.56
C TYR A 136 2.93 -5.04 -22.69
N ILE A 137 2.67 -3.77 -22.38
CA ILE A 137 2.64 -2.69 -23.39
C ILE A 137 4.01 -2.48 -24.04
N GLN A 138 5.10 -2.55 -23.26
CA GLN A 138 6.46 -2.37 -23.77
C GLN A 138 6.88 -3.47 -24.74
N THR A 139 6.53 -4.73 -24.46
CA THR A 139 6.84 -5.86 -25.35
C THR A 139 6.06 -5.79 -26.66
N HIS A 140 4.85 -5.25 -26.66
CA HIS A 140 4.01 -5.10 -27.87
C HIS A 140 4.32 -3.86 -28.71
N ARG A 141 5.02 -2.87 -28.14
CA ARG A 141 5.47 -1.65 -28.85
C ARG A 141 6.81 -1.78 -29.56
N SER A 142 7.46 -2.94 -29.46
CA SER A 142 8.69 -3.22 -30.21
C SER A 142 8.37 -4.17 -31.37
N PRO A 143 7.77 -3.68 -32.49
CA PRO A 143 7.80 -4.44 -33.73
C PRO A 143 9.26 -4.55 -34.19
N ALA A 144 9.62 -5.75 -34.65
CA ALA A 144 10.93 -6.10 -35.20
C ALA A 144 11.31 -5.25 -36.42
#